data_AF-Q0HWV5-F1
#
_entry.id   AF-Q0HWV5-F1
#
_cell.length_a   1.000
_cell.length_b   1.000
_cell.length_c   1.000
_cell.angle_alpha   90.00
_cell.angle_beta   90.00
_cell.angle_gamma   90.00
#
_symmetry.space_group_name_H-M   'P 1'
#
loop_
_entity.id
_entity.type
_entity.pdbx_description
1 polymer ?
#
loop_
_entity_poly.entity_id
_entity_poly.type
_entity_poly.pdbx_seq_one_letter_code
_entity_poly.pdbx_strand_id
1 'polypeptide(L)'
;MMAVIITRQPINQTVKMNMKLSQISLALLALMITACSEPAKTVANEPVAAPHQDTQTNLPLSDTSQNALDWPGVYEGVIPCASCEGIQTTLTLQADNSFELKSIYLGKDESIFKVAGKFDWDSNGSKITLSDGTKYLVGENQLFMLDMEGNRVSGELAEHYILKKKEI
;
A
#
# COMPACT_ATOMS: atom_id res chain seq x y z
N MET A 1 -54.59 -17.87 4.68
CA MET A 1 -53.48 -18.31 5.55
C MET A 1 -52.90 -19.60 4.97
N MET A 2 -51.82 -19.50 4.18
CA MET A 2 -50.98 -20.64 3.82
C MET A 2 -49.56 -20.30 4.25
N ALA A 3 -49.05 -21.06 5.22
CA ALA A 3 -47.70 -20.91 5.74
C ALA A 3 -46.73 -21.67 4.84
N VAL A 4 -45.83 -20.95 4.17
CA VAL A 4 -44.71 -21.54 3.42
C VAL A 4 -43.56 -21.72 4.42
N ILE A 5 -43.30 -22.97 4.79
CA ILE A 5 -42.17 -23.35 5.66
C ILE A 5 -40.93 -23.44 4.77
N ILE A 6 -40.07 -22.42 4.80
CA ILE A 6 -38.75 -22.47 4.16
C ILE A 6 -37.74 -22.97 5.20
N THR A 7 -37.34 -24.24 5.07
CA THR A 7 -36.27 -24.82 5.87
C THR A 7 -34.91 -24.31 5.35
N ARG A 8 -34.12 -23.70 6.23
CA ARG A 8 -32.75 -23.25 5.95
C ARG A 8 -31.81 -24.46 5.93
N GLN A 9 -31.18 -24.77 4.80
CA GLN A 9 -30.01 -25.65 4.77
C GLN A 9 -28.71 -24.82 4.94
N PRO A 10 -27.79 -25.19 5.85
CA PRO A 10 -26.47 -24.59 5.93
C PRO A 10 -25.53 -25.24 4.91
N ILE A 11 -25.05 -24.45 3.94
CA ILE A 11 -23.98 -24.86 3.01
C ILE A 11 -22.64 -24.64 3.73
N ASN A 12 -22.21 -25.67 4.44
CA ASN A 12 -20.86 -25.81 4.98
C ASN A 12 -19.95 -26.31 3.84
N GLN A 13 -19.29 -25.39 3.13
CA GLN A 13 -18.26 -25.73 2.15
C GLN A 13 -16.87 -25.65 2.77
N THR A 14 -16.41 -26.79 3.28
CA THR A 14 -14.98 -27.05 3.48
C THR A 14 -14.29 -27.08 2.12
N VAL A 15 -13.58 -26.00 1.76
CA VAL A 15 -12.64 -25.98 0.63
C VAL A 15 -11.47 -26.90 0.97
N LYS A 16 -11.40 -28.06 0.31
CA LYS A 16 -10.26 -28.98 0.35
C LYS A 16 -9.07 -28.33 -0.37
N MET A 17 -8.08 -27.88 0.40
CA MET A 17 -6.79 -27.43 -0.11
C MET A 17 -5.93 -28.65 -0.48
N ASN A 18 -5.91 -29.01 -1.77
CA ASN A 18 -5.00 -30.03 -2.30
C ASN A 18 -3.63 -29.40 -2.59
N MET A 19 -2.76 -29.39 -1.59
CA MET A 19 -1.35 -29.03 -1.74
C MET A 19 -0.58 -30.20 -2.38
N LYS A 20 -0.43 -30.18 -3.71
CA LYS A 20 0.55 -31.04 -4.38
C LYS A 20 1.94 -30.40 -4.27
N LEU A 21 2.61 -30.79 -3.19
CA LEU A 21 4.01 -30.51 -2.92
C LEU A 21 4.88 -31.32 -3.92
N SER A 22 5.22 -30.73 -5.06
CA SER A 22 6.16 -31.32 -6.00
C SER A 22 7.57 -30.88 -5.63
N GLN A 23 8.30 -31.82 -5.05
CA GLN A 23 9.72 -31.73 -4.72
C GLN A 23 10.54 -31.73 -6.02
N ILE A 24 11.33 -30.68 -6.24
CA ILE A 24 12.43 -30.69 -7.21
C ILE A 24 13.71 -30.42 -6.42
N SER A 25 14.31 -31.51 -5.99
CA SER A 25 15.72 -31.58 -5.60
C SER A 25 16.56 -31.47 -6.86
N LEU A 26 17.44 -30.47 -6.98
CA LEU A 26 18.65 -30.64 -7.79
C LEU A 26 19.79 -29.68 -7.42
N ALA A 27 20.87 -30.30 -6.99
CA ALA A 27 22.28 -29.95 -7.16
C ALA A 27 22.90 -28.77 -6.39
N LEU A 28 23.67 -29.16 -5.38
CA LEU A 28 24.96 -28.60 -4.99
C LEU A 28 25.74 -28.00 -6.18
N LEU A 29 26.21 -26.77 -6.01
CA LEU A 29 27.59 -26.45 -6.40
C LEU A 29 28.19 -25.48 -5.38
N ALA A 30 29.03 -26.04 -4.51
CA ALA A 30 29.95 -25.29 -3.69
C ALA A 30 31.08 -24.76 -4.59
N LEU A 31 31.41 -23.48 -4.48
CA LEU A 31 32.74 -22.97 -4.78
C LEU A 31 33.17 -22.04 -3.64
N MET A 32 34.02 -22.59 -2.78
CA MET A 32 34.86 -21.88 -1.82
C MET A 32 36.03 -21.25 -2.57
N ILE A 33 36.36 -19.99 -2.30
CA ILE A 33 37.73 -19.45 -2.10
C ILE A 33 37.65 -17.97 -1.68
N THR A 34 37.76 -17.68 -0.37
CA THR A 34 38.95 -17.10 0.31
C THR A 34 39.35 -15.70 -0.18
N ALA A 35 38.84 -14.66 0.47
CA ALA A 35 39.51 -13.35 0.51
C ALA A 35 40.28 -13.23 1.83
N CYS A 36 41.61 -13.21 1.72
CA CYS A 36 42.54 -13.07 2.83
C CYS A 36 42.41 -11.72 3.55
N SER A 37 42.48 -11.80 4.86
CA SER A 37 42.75 -10.70 5.78
C SER A 37 44.22 -10.28 5.73
N GLU A 38 44.49 -8.98 5.83
CA GLU A 38 45.75 -8.47 6.40
C GLU A 38 45.46 -7.73 7.72
N PRO A 39 46.28 -7.95 8.77
CA PRO A 39 46.12 -7.34 10.08
C PRO A 39 46.96 -6.07 10.27
N ALA A 40 46.55 -5.33 11.32
CA ALA A 40 47.34 -4.46 12.18
C ALA A 40 47.71 -3.05 11.69
N LYS A 41 46.91 -2.07 12.14
CA LYS A 41 47.44 -1.06 13.08
C LYS A 41 46.47 -0.86 14.25
N THR A 42 46.77 -1.54 15.34
CA THR A 42 46.42 -1.08 16.69
C THR A 42 47.19 0.21 16.96
N VAL A 43 46.47 1.29 17.21
CA VAL A 43 46.95 2.36 18.09
C VAL A 43 45.89 2.50 19.15
N ALA A 44 46.15 1.85 20.29
CA ALA A 44 45.53 2.25 21.53
C ALA A 44 46.09 3.63 21.91
N ASN A 45 45.22 4.56 22.22
CA ASN A 45 45.37 5.39 23.41
C ASN A 45 43.99 5.95 23.82
N GLU A 46 43.74 5.78 25.11
CA GLU A 46 42.52 6.05 25.87
C GLU A 46 42.39 7.56 26.20
N PRO A 47 41.41 7.98 27.02
CA PRO A 47 40.42 9.00 26.71
C PRO A 47 40.86 10.43 27.13
N VAL A 48 40.55 11.43 26.31
CA VAL A 48 40.53 12.83 26.76
C VAL A 48 39.10 13.30 26.81
N ALA A 49 38.57 13.36 28.04
CA ALA A 49 37.34 14.02 28.38
C ALA A 49 37.48 15.54 28.16
N ALA A 50 36.68 16.09 27.25
CA ALA A 50 36.34 17.50 27.15
C ALA A 50 34.93 17.60 26.53
N PRO A 51 34.14 18.62 26.90
CA PRO A 51 32.70 18.48 27.13
C PRO A 51 31.87 18.27 25.87
N HIS A 52 30.90 17.35 25.95
CA HIS A 52 29.77 17.25 25.04
C HIS A 52 29.07 18.61 24.96
N GLN A 53 29.28 19.32 23.85
CA GLN A 53 28.26 20.22 23.35
C GLN A 53 27.29 19.37 22.57
N ASP A 54 26.08 19.21 23.13
CA ASP A 54 24.90 18.75 22.42
C ASP A 54 24.66 19.68 21.22
N THR A 55 25.31 19.36 20.12
CA THR A 55 24.83 19.80 18.82
C THR A 55 23.66 18.87 18.55
N GLN A 56 22.46 19.31 18.93
CA GLN A 56 21.25 18.75 18.35
C GLN A 56 21.37 18.94 16.84
N THR A 57 21.84 17.90 16.17
CA THR A 57 21.73 17.76 14.72
C THR A 57 20.25 17.66 14.45
N ASN A 58 19.59 18.80 14.35
CA ASN A 58 18.26 18.91 13.78
C ASN A 58 18.45 18.62 12.29
N LEU A 59 18.61 17.32 11.96
CA LEU A 59 18.64 16.83 10.61
C LEU A 59 17.36 17.35 9.96
N PRO A 60 17.44 18.04 8.82
CA PRO A 60 16.24 18.46 8.13
C PRO A 60 15.42 17.21 7.87
N LEU A 61 14.19 17.18 8.40
CA LEU A 61 13.19 16.21 7.99
C LEU A 61 13.11 16.32 6.47
N SER A 62 13.48 15.26 5.75
CA SER A 62 13.39 15.26 4.30
C SER A 62 11.95 15.59 3.89
N ASP A 63 11.78 16.51 2.95
CA ASP A 63 10.45 16.85 2.42
C ASP A 63 9.91 15.63 1.66
N THR A 64 8.86 15.02 2.18
CA THR A 64 8.13 13.88 1.60
C THR A 64 6.67 14.30 1.36
N SER A 65 5.93 13.57 0.52
CA SER A 65 4.49 13.86 0.35
C SER A 65 3.74 13.84 1.69
N GLN A 66 4.13 12.92 2.60
CA GLN A 66 3.50 12.75 3.90
C GLN A 66 3.61 13.98 4.81
N ASN A 67 4.73 14.70 4.78
CA ASN A 67 4.97 15.84 5.66
C ASN A 67 4.82 17.21 4.98
N ALA A 68 4.90 17.28 3.65
CA ALA A 68 4.85 18.53 2.90
C ALA A 68 3.46 18.86 2.35
N LEU A 69 2.61 17.86 2.09
CA LEU A 69 1.29 18.08 1.49
C LEU A 69 0.17 18.12 2.53
N ASP A 70 -0.83 18.96 2.30
CA ASP A 70 -2.15 18.83 2.93
C ASP A 70 -2.91 17.67 2.26
N TRP A 71 -2.49 16.44 2.52
CA TRP A 71 -3.08 15.24 1.94
C TRP A 71 -4.36 14.73 2.63
N PRO A 72 -4.72 15.07 3.88
CA PRO A 72 -6.02 14.67 4.39
C PRO A 72 -7.14 15.30 3.57
N GLY A 73 -8.19 14.53 3.28
CA GLY A 73 -9.33 15.02 2.50
C GLY A 73 -10.06 13.94 1.72
N VAL A 74 -10.97 14.40 0.87
CA VAL A 74 -11.83 13.56 0.03
C VAL A 74 -11.30 13.59 -1.40
N TYR A 75 -11.13 12.41 -1.99
CA TYR A 75 -10.63 12.22 -3.35
C TYR A 75 -11.66 11.47 -4.17
N GLU A 76 -11.96 11.97 -5.37
CA GLU A 76 -13.00 11.43 -6.24
C GLU A 76 -12.48 11.17 -7.66
N GLY A 77 -13.00 10.13 -8.30
CA GLY A 77 -12.68 9.77 -9.69
C GLY A 77 -13.49 8.57 -10.18
N VAL A 78 -13.37 8.24 -11.46
CA VAL A 78 -13.99 7.04 -12.06
C VAL A 78 -12.90 6.15 -12.61
N ILE A 79 -12.67 5.02 -11.94
CA ILE A 79 -11.61 4.07 -12.29
C ILE A 79 -12.13 3.08 -13.36
N PRO A 80 -11.29 2.67 -14.34
CA PRO A 80 -11.67 1.66 -15.33
C PRO A 80 -12.10 0.34 -14.69
N CYS A 81 -13.14 -0.26 -15.27
CA CYS A 81 -13.71 -1.52 -14.80
C CYS A 81 -13.63 -2.57 -15.90
N ALA A 82 -13.18 -3.78 -15.55
CA ALA A 82 -12.98 -4.84 -16.54
C ALA A 82 -14.29 -5.32 -17.19
N SER A 83 -15.42 -5.20 -16.48
CA SER A 83 -16.70 -5.76 -16.90
C SER A 83 -17.89 -4.85 -16.56
N CYS A 84 -17.65 -3.57 -16.31
CA CYS A 84 -18.67 -2.56 -16.05
C CYS A 84 -18.26 -1.21 -16.65
N GLU A 85 -19.14 -0.21 -16.61
CA GLU A 85 -18.89 1.08 -17.29
C GLU A 85 -17.80 1.91 -16.59
N GLY A 86 -17.58 1.65 -15.30
CA GLY A 86 -16.56 2.31 -14.48
C GLY A 86 -16.87 2.13 -13.00
N ILE A 87 -15.92 2.49 -12.15
CA ILE A 87 -16.10 2.47 -10.70
C ILE A 87 -15.98 3.90 -10.19
N GLN A 88 -17.10 4.54 -9.88
CA GLN A 88 -17.08 5.83 -9.21
C GLN A 88 -16.55 5.61 -7.79
N THR A 89 -15.38 6.17 -7.54
CA THR A 89 -14.59 5.96 -6.34
C THR A 89 -14.54 7.25 -5.54
N THR A 90 -14.85 7.14 -4.25
CA THR A 90 -14.64 8.21 -3.27
C THR A 90 -13.77 7.66 -2.16
N LEU A 91 -12.58 8.22 -1.98
CA LEU A 91 -11.64 7.86 -0.93
C LEU A 91 -11.45 9.06 0.01
N THR A 92 -11.81 8.89 1.28
CA THR A 92 -11.56 9.87 2.32
C THR A 92 -10.35 9.42 3.13
N LEU A 93 -9.32 10.25 3.21
CA LEU A 93 -8.11 10.02 4.02
C LEU A 93 -8.10 10.96 5.21
N GLN A 94 -7.82 10.41 6.40
CA GLN A 94 -7.72 11.16 7.65
C GLN A 94 -6.28 11.25 8.14
N ALA A 95 -5.95 12.31 8.87
CA ALA A 95 -4.62 12.58 9.41
C ALA A 95 -4.11 11.48 10.37
N ASP A 96 -5.00 10.67 10.96
CA ASP A 96 -4.67 9.56 11.86
C ASP A 96 -4.43 8.22 11.12
N ASN A 97 -4.23 8.31 9.81
CA ASN A 97 -4.10 7.19 8.87
C ASN A 97 -5.32 6.25 8.79
N SER A 98 -6.51 6.73 9.15
CA SER A 98 -7.77 6.04 8.78
C SER A 98 -8.28 6.46 7.42
N PHE A 99 -9.04 5.57 6.77
CA PHE A 99 -9.73 5.88 5.53
C PHE A 99 -11.15 5.35 5.50
N GLU A 100 -11.97 5.98 4.66
CA GLU A 100 -13.24 5.44 4.17
C GLU A 100 -13.22 5.41 2.64
N LEU A 101 -13.48 4.24 2.05
CA LEU A 101 -13.58 4.02 0.63
C LEU A 101 -15.02 3.67 0.27
N LYS A 102 -15.58 4.39 -0.69
CA LYS A 102 -16.86 4.09 -1.33
C LYS A 102 -16.63 3.83 -2.81
N SER A 103 -17.13 2.70 -3.29
CA SER A 103 -17.04 2.30 -4.69
C SER A 103 -18.45 2.02 -5.23
N ILE A 104 -18.84 2.72 -6.29
CA ILE A 104 -20.10 2.50 -7.00
C ILE A 104 -19.75 1.93 -8.37
N TYR A 105 -20.14 0.68 -8.62
CA TYR A 105 -19.98 0.03 -9.91
C TYR A 105 -21.10 0.50 -10.84
N LEU A 106 -20.72 1.19 -11.92
CA LEU A 106 -21.66 1.83 -12.86
C LEU A 106 -22.14 0.84 -13.92
N GLY A 107 -23.41 0.98 -14.33
CA GLY A 107 -24.03 0.22 -15.41
C GLY A 107 -25.44 -0.25 -15.08
N LYS A 108 -25.84 -1.41 -15.62
CA LYS A 108 -27.22 -1.92 -15.53
C LYS A 108 -27.66 -2.30 -14.11
N ASP A 109 -26.73 -2.85 -13.31
CA ASP A 109 -26.97 -3.27 -11.94
C ASP A 109 -25.98 -2.54 -11.03
N GLU A 110 -26.32 -1.31 -10.64
CA GLU A 110 -25.48 -0.53 -9.74
C GLU A 110 -25.32 -1.22 -8.39
N SER A 111 -24.07 -1.38 -7.96
CA SER A 111 -23.74 -1.93 -6.65
C SER A 111 -22.81 -0.99 -5.91
N ILE A 112 -23.04 -0.86 -4.60
CA ILE A 112 -22.29 0.05 -3.73
C ILE A 112 -21.54 -0.77 -2.70
N PHE A 113 -20.23 -0.58 -2.66
CA PHE A 113 -19.35 -1.16 -1.66
C PHE A 113 -18.77 -0.04 -0.80
N LYS A 114 -18.63 -0.32 0.50
CA LYS A 114 -18.01 0.59 1.47
C LYS A 114 -17.02 -0.20 2.31
N VAL A 115 -15.82 0.35 2.45
CA VAL A 115 -14.75 -0.21 3.27
C VAL A 115 -14.19 0.93 4.12
N ALA A 116 -13.92 0.65 5.39
CA ALA A 116 -13.21 1.58 6.27
C ALA A 116 -12.08 0.82 6.95
N GLY A 117 -10.97 1.49 7.21
CA GLY A 117 -9.80 0.83 7.76
C GLY A 117 -8.64 1.79 8.04
N LYS A 118 -7.44 1.21 8.10
CA LYS A 118 -6.18 1.94 8.22
C LYS A 118 -5.37 1.79 6.94
N PHE A 119 -4.48 2.75 6.71
CA PHE A 119 -3.49 2.67 5.64
C PHE A 119 -2.10 2.94 6.20
N ASP A 120 -1.08 2.39 5.53
CA ASP A 120 0.31 2.55 5.89
C ASP A 120 1.06 3.31 4.81
N TRP A 121 1.97 4.18 5.23
CA TRP A 121 2.91 4.87 4.34
C TRP A 121 4.11 3.98 4.01
N ASP A 122 4.65 4.12 2.81
CA ASP A 122 5.96 3.56 2.48
C ASP A 122 7.08 4.31 3.21
N SER A 123 8.28 3.72 3.22
CA SER A 123 9.45 4.32 3.89
C SER A 123 9.87 5.68 3.32
N ASN A 124 9.44 6.00 2.10
CA ASN A 124 9.72 7.28 1.44
C ASN A 124 8.65 8.35 1.73
N GLY A 125 7.59 8.02 2.47
CA GLY A 125 6.48 8.95 2.75
C GLY A 125 5.78 9.44 1.48
N SER A 126 5.74 8.63 0.43
CA SER A 126 5.23 9.00 -0.90
C SER A 126 4.03 8.17 -1.33
N LYS A 127 3.95 6.91 -0.90
CA LYS A 127 2.90 5.96 -1.25
C LYS A 127 2.15 5.52 -0.01
N ILE A 128 0.85 5.27 -0.17
CA ILE A 128 0.02 4.63 0.85
C ILE A 128 -0.49 3.28 0.37
N THR A 129 -0.61 2.33 1.28
CA THR A 129 -1.29 1.04 1.05
C THR A 129 -2.49 0.95 1.99
N LEU A 130 -3.69 0.86 1.43
CA LEU A 130 -4.91 0.64 2.20
C LEU A 130 -4.94 -0.80 2.73
N SER A 131 -5.73 -1.06 3.77
CA SER A 131 -5.87 -2.40 4.36
C SER A 131 -6.43 -3.47 3.41
N ASP A 132 -7.07 -3.08 2.31
CA ASP A 132 -7.51 -4.00 1.25
C ASP A 132 -6.40 -4.34 0.23
N GLY A 133 -5.21 -3.77 0.39
CA GLY A 133 -4.06 -3.96 -0.47
C GLY A 133 -3.93 -2.92 -1.59
N THR A 134 -4.93 -2.06 -1.80
CA THR A 134 -4.88 -1.02 -2.83
C THR A 134 -3.80 0.00 -2.52
N LYS A 135 -3.04 0.40 -3.54
CA LYS A 135 -1.89 1.29 -3.42
C LYS A 135 -2.13 2.61 -4.14
N TYR A 136 -1.72 3.71 -3.54
CA TYR A 136 -1.78 5.04 -4.14
C TYR A 136 -0.44 5.77 -3.98
N LEU A 137 -0.01 6.50 -5.00
CA LEU A 137 1.01 7.55 -4.87
C LEU A 137 0.31 8.85 -4.51
N VAL A 138 0.78 9.52 -3.46
CA VAL A 138 0.21 10.77 -2.97
C VAL A 138 0.89 11.95 -3.66
N GLY A 139 0.10 12.73 -4.39
CA GLY A 139 0.53 13.96 -5.05
C GLY A 139 -0.27 15.17 -4.58
N GLU A 140 0.15 16.35 -5.01
CA GLU A 140 -0.56 17.59 -4.72
C GLU A 140 -1.98 17.54 -5.29
N ASN A 141 -2.99 17.68 -4.41
CA ASN A 141 -4.41 17.64 -4.74
C ASN A 141 -4.89 16.39 -5.51
N GLN A 142 -4.17 15.26 -5.44
CA GLN A 142 -4.56 14.04 -6.14
C GLN A 142 -3.88 12.77 -5.61
N LEU A 143 -4.51 11.64 -5.89
CA LEU A 143 -3.96 10.31 -5.66
C LEU A 143 -3.87 9.57 -6.99
N PHE A 144 -2.73 8.92 -7.25
CA PHE A 144 -2.57 8.03 -8.40
C PHE A 144 -2.69 6.60 -7.91
N MET A 145 -3.75 5.89 -8.31
CA MET A 145 -3.87 4.46 -8.06
C MET A 145 -2.72 3.73 -8.79
N LEU A 146 -2.04 2.84 -8.06
CA LEU A 146 -0.89 2.09 -8.54
C LEU A 146 -1.29 0.68 -8.94
N ASP A 147 -0.46 0.03 -9.75
CA ASP A 147 -0.61 -1.40 -10.01
C ASP A 147 -0.23 -2.25 -8.77
N MET A 148 -0.37 -3.57 -8.91
CA MET A 148 -0.08 -4.52 -7.82
C MET A 148 1.39 -4.49 -7.36
N GLU A 149 2.30 -4.06 -8.22
CA GLU A 149 3.73 -3.93 -7.94
C GLU A 149 4.07 -2.57 -7.30
N GLY A 150 3.12 -1.64 -7.28
CA GLY A 150 3.29 -0.29 -6.75
C GLY A 150 3.91 0.68 -7.75
N ASN A 151 3.80 0.40 -9.05
CA ASN A 151 4.22 1.29 -10.13
C ASN A 151 3.05 2.15 -10.64
N ARG A 152 3.38 3.27 -11.30
CA ARG A 152 2.39 4.10 -11.98
C ARG A 152 1.79 3.31 -13.14
N VAL A 153 0.47 3.24 -13.20
CA VAL A 153 -0.24 2.73 -14.38
C VAL A 153 0.16 3.59 -15.58
N SER A 154 0.50 2.93 -16.69
CA SER A 154 0.97 3.56 -17.93
C SER A 154 0.03 3.24 -19.10
N GLY A 155 0.26 3.89 -20.25
CA GLY A 155 -0.57 3.74 -21.45
C GLY A 155 -1.77 4.70 -21.50
N GLU A 156 -2.67 4.46 -22.44
CA GLU A 156 -3.79 5.37 -22.76
C GLU A 156 -4.78 5.57 -21.59
N LEU A 157 -4.85 4.61 -20.67
CA LEU A 157 -5.75 4.66 -19.52
C LEU A 157 -5.12 5.27 -18.27
N ALA A 158 -3.84 5.66 -18.29
CA ALA A 158 -3.12 6.12 -17.09
C ALA A 158 -3.84 7.23 -16.31
N GLU A 159 -4.40 8.22 -17.03
CA GLU A 159 -5.12 9.34 -16.42
C GLU A 159 -6.44 8.93 -15.75
N HIS A 160 -7.03 7.79 -16.14
CA HIS A 160 -8.24 7.26 -15.53
C HIS A 160 -7.99 6.62 -14.16
N TYR A 161 -6.72 6.44 -13.77
CA TYR A 161 -6.33 5.93 -12.44
C TYR A 161 -6.03 7.06 -11.44
N ILE A 162 -6.49 8.28 -11.71
CA ILE A 162 -6.27 9.44 -10.83
C ILE A 162 -7.57 9.79 -10.09
N LEU A 163 -7.47 9.90 -8.76
CA LEU A 163 -8.51 10.51 -7.93
C LEU A 163 -8.10 11.94 -7.60
N LYS A 164 -8.94 12.92 -7.93
CA LYS A 164 -8.67 14.34 -7.65
C LYS A 164 -9.24 14.71 -6.28
N LYS A 165 -8.51 15.55 -5.52
CA LYS A 165 -9.00 16.09 -4.25
C LYS A 165 -10.21 16.95 -4.55
N LYS A 166 -11.29 16.73 -3.82
CA LYS A 166 -12.51 17.52 -3.90
C LYS A 166 -12.25 18.88 -3.25
N GLU A 167 -12.45 19.95 -4.00
CA GLU A 167 -12.51 21.30 -3.44
C GLU A 167 -13.80 21.43 -2.63
N ILE A 168 -13.69 21.87 -1.37
CA ILE A 168 -14.80 22.09 -0.44
C ILE A 168 -14.96 23.59 -0.21
#